data_AF-A0ABD7Z3B6-F1
#
_entry.id   AF-A0ABD7Z3B6-F1
#
_cell.length_a   1.000
_cell.length_b   1.000
_cell.length_c   1.000
_cell.angle_alpha   90.00
_cell.angle_beta   90.00
_cell.angle_gamma   90.00
#
_symmetry.space_group_name_H-M   'P 1'
#
loop_
_entity.id
_entity.type
_entity.pdbx_description
1 polymer ?
#
loop_
_entity_poly.entity_id
_entity_poly.type
_entity_poly.pdbx_seq_one_letter_code
_entity_poly.pdbx_strand_id
1 'polypeptide(L)'
;MAKVFPLHPKHPERICWGCDKYCRADDLQCGNGCIRIPHPCEDFGEQWYLDGDWSGLLSEAQRAQIAAAGKPSLPEEKPHKPHIKLALKK
;
A
#
# COMPACT_ATOMS: atom_id res chain seq x y z
N MET A 1 -8.94 -15.97 7.10
CA MET A 1 -8.57 -14.97 8.11
C MET A 1 -7.86 -13.85 7.37
N ALA A 2 -8.29 -12.59 7.54
CA ALA A 2 -7.58 -11.47 6.93
C ALA A 2 -6.21 -11.35 7.59
N LYS A 3 -5.13 -11.33 6.80
CA LYS A 3 -3.80 -11.07 7.31
C LYS A 3 -3.77 -9.69 7.93
N VAL A 4 -3.15 -9.58 9.09
CA VAL A 4 -2.85 -8.31 9.71
C VAL A 4 -1.52 -7.81 9.14
N PHE A 5 -1.58 -6.71 8.39
CA PHE A 5 -0.39 -6.05 7.87
C PHE A 5 0.25 -5.20 8.97
N PRO A 6 1.56 -5.33 9.24
CA PRO A 6 2.29 -4.41 10.10
C PRO A 6 2.28 -2.99 9.51
N LEU A 7 2.17 -1.95 10.33
CA LEU A 7 2.14 -0.57 9.81
C LEU A 7 3.48 -0.18 9.18
N HIS A 8 4.59 -0.51 9.85
CA HIS A 8 5.96 -0.10 9.48
C HIS A 8 6.92 -1.29 9.56
N PRO A 9 6.86 -2.24 8.60
CA PRO A 9 7.86 -3.31 8.52
C PRO A 9 9.25 -2.73 8.22
N LYS A 10 10.31 -3.23 8.87
CA LYS A 10 11.69 -2.73 8.67
C LYS A 10 12.26 -3.00 7.28
N HIS A 11 11.88 -4.13 6.68
CA HIS A 11 12.38 -4.61 5.39
C HIS A 11 11.24 -5.19 4.54
N PRO A 12 10.28 -4.37 4.09
CA PRO A 12 9.14 -4.83 3.29
C PRO A 12 9.56 -5.48 1.96
N GLU A 13 10.71 -5.09 1.41
CA GLU A 13 11.24 -5.54 0.13
C GLU A 13 11.61 -7.03 0.09
N ARG A 14 11.83 -7.64 1.26
CA ARG A 14 12.29 -9.02 1.40
C ARG A 14 11.17 -10.04 1.40
N ILE A 15 9.93 -9.60 1.53
CA ILE A 15 8.76 -10.44 1.76
C ILE A 15 7.73 -10.19 0.67
N CYS A 16 7.07 -11.25 0.20
CA CYS A 16 5.89 -11.14 -0.63
C CYS A 16 4.64 -10.98 0.25
N TRP A 17 3.95 -9.85 0.11
CA TRP A 17 2.77 -9.52 0.90
C TRP A 17 1.47 -10.08 0.32
N GLY A 18 1.54 -10.61 -0.90
CA GLY A 18 0.41 -11.25 -1.59
C GLY A 18 -0.04 -12.58 -0.97
N CYS A 19 0.82 -13.29 -0.23
CA CYS A 19 0.54 -14.66 0.24
C CYS A 19 0.59 -14.86 1.75
N ASP A 20 -0.20 -15.79 2.30
CA ASP A 20 -0.32 -16.02 3.76
C ASP A 20 0.96 -16.51 4.42
N LYS A 21 1.92 -16.97 3.62
CA LYS A 21 3.17 -17.57 4.09
C LYS A 21 4.33 -16.58 4.23
N TYR A 22 4.16 -15.31 3.86
CA TYR A 22 5.25 -14.32 3.83
C TYR A 22 6.50 -14.86 3.14
N CYS A 23 6.31 -15.35 1.91
CA CYS A 23 7.40 -15.95 1.15
C CYS A 23 8.51 -14.92 0.93
N ARG A 24 9.76 -15.39 0.89
CA ARG A 24 10.89 -14.50 0.59
C ARG A 24 10.73 -13.96 -0.83
N ALA A 25 11.17 -12.72 -1.07
CA ALA A 25 11.16 -12.11 -2.39
C ALA A 25 11.94 -12.92 -3.44
N ASP A 26 12.96 -13.65 -2.99
CA ASP A 26 13.83 -14.51 -3.81
C ASP A 26 13.26 -15.93 -4.01
N ASP A 27 12.30 -16.35 -3.18
CA ASP A 27 11.73 -17.70 -3.18
C ASP A 27 10.20 -17.63 -3.05
N LEU A 28 9.55 -17.26 -4.15
CA LEU A 28 8.12 -16.99 -4.23
C LEU A 28 7.31 -18.29 -4.34
N GLN A 29 6.89 -18.83 -3.20
CA GLN A 29 6.11 -20.06 -3.14
C GLN A 29 4.61 -19.87 -3.48
N CYS A 30 4.16 -18.63 -3.69
CA CYS A 30 2.73 -18.32 -3.71
C CYS A 30 2.09 -18.15 -5.09
N GLY A 31 2.85 -18.26 -6.17
CA GLY A 31 2.28 -18.13 -7.50
C GLY A 31 3.32 -18.20 -8.60
N ASN A 32 3.71 -19.42 -8.98
CA ASN A 32 4.40 -19.73 -10.25
C ASN A 32 5.60 -18.83 -10.62
N GLY A 33 6.34 -18.28 -9.64
CA GLY A 33 7.45 -17.35 -9.91
C GLY A 33 7.04 -15.99 -10.49
N CYS A 34 5.75 -15.65 -10.47
CA CYS A 34 5.28 -14.30 -10.77
C CYS A 34 5.71 -13.38 -9.62
N ILE A 35 6.13 -12.16 -9.98
CA ILE A 35 6.85 -11.18 -9.16
C ILE A 35 6.29 -11.01 -7.73
N ARG A 36 7.14 -10.61 -6.79
CA ARG A 36 6.71 -10.27 -5.42
C ARG A 36 5.64 -9.17 -5.46
N ILE A 37 4.65 -9.28 -4.58
CA ILE A 37 3.74 -8.16 -4.31
C ILE A 37 4.38 -7.29 -3.20
N PRO A 38 4.66 -6.00 -3.47
CA PRO A 38 5.26 -5.10 -2.50
C PRO A 38 4.30 -4.78 -1.35
N HIS A 39 4.85 -4.27 -0.25
CA HIS A 39 4.03 -3.74 0.83
C HIS A 39 3.44 -2.38 0.41
N PRO A 40 2.18 -2.03 0.76
CA PRO A 40 1.62 -0.71 0.45
C PRO A 40 2.48 0.47 0.96
N CYS A 41 3.26 0.27 2.03
CA CYS A 41 4.22 1.26 2.51
C CYS A 41 5.36 1.58 1.51
N GLU A 42 5.70 0.68 0.58
CA GLU A 42 6.71 0.94 -0.45
C GLU A 42 6.18 1.92 -1.51
N ASP A 43 4.92 1.79 -1.91
CA ASP A 43 4.30 2.63 -2.94
C ASP A 43 3.71 3.93 -2.37
N PHE A 44 3.04 3.87 -1.20
CA PHE A 44 2.32 5.00 -0.60
C PHE A 44 3.04 5.64 0.59
N GLY A 45 4.19 5.09 1.01
CA GLY A 45 4.96 5.60 2.14
C GLY A 45 4.46 5.16 3.53
N GLU A 46 5.03 5.72 4.59
CA GLU A 46 4.78 5.33 5.99
C GLU A 46 3.31 5.44 6.41
N GLN A 47 2.55 6.29 5.73
CA GLN A 47 1.17 6.63 6.00
C GLN A 47 0.17 5.95 5.05
N TRP A 48 0.59 4.89 4.37
CA TRP A 48 -0.23 4.13 3.42
C TRP A 48 -1.64 3.75 3.92
N TYR A 49 -1.80 3.58 5.24
CA TYR A 49 -3.06 3.25 5.89
C TYR A 49 -4.05 4.43 6.01
N LEU A 50 -3.64 5.66 5.66
CA LEU A 50 -4.50 6.85 5.66
C LEU A 50 -5.17 7.07 4.31
N ASP A 51 -4.52 6.66 3.23
CA ASP A 51 -4.98 6.85 1.86
C ASP A 51 -5.62 5.56 1.33
N GLY A 52 -6.91 5.36 1.66
CA GLY A 52 -7.74 4.29 1.07
C GLY A 52 -8.52 3.43 2.08
N ASP A 53 -9.24 2.43 1.60
CA ASP A 53 -10.00 1.46 2.43
C ASP A 53 -9.12 0.27 2.86
N TRP A 54 -8.02 0.56 3.55
CA TRP A 54 -7.12 -0.46 4.11
C TRP A 54 -7.62 -1.03 5.44
N SER A 55 -8.80 -0.59 5.89
CA SER A 55 -9.36 -0.89 7.21
C SER A 55 -9.54 -2.39 7.47
N GLY A 56 -9.77 -3.18 6.42
CA GLY A 56 -9.94 -4.64 6.49
C GLY A 56 -8.64 -5.45 6.56
N LEU A 57 -7.48 -4.83 6.35
CA LEU A 57 -6.16 -5.48 6.38
C LEU A 57 -5.35 -5.14 7.64
N LEU A 58 -5.92 -4.33 8.54
CA LEU A 58 -5.30 -3.88 9.78
C LEU A 58 -5.99 -4.51 10.98
N SER A 59 -5.22 -4.82 12.02
CA SER A 59 -5.79 -5.28 13.29
C SER A 59 -6.57 -4.18 13.98
N GLU A 60 -7.49 -4.58 14.87
CA GLU A 60 -8.28 -3.65 15.66
C GLU A 60 -7.43 -2.68 16.49
N ALA A 61 -6.31 -3.18 17.05
CA ALA A 61 -5.35 -2.36 17.77
C ALA A 61 -4.68 -1.30 16.87
N GLN A 62 -4.29 -1.68 15.64
CA GLN A 62 -3.69 -0.74 14.69
C GLN A 62 -4.71 0.30 14.20
N ARG A 63 -5.96 -0.11 13.97
CA ARG A 63 -7.05 0.82 13.63
C ARG A 63 -7.25 1.85 14.74
N ALA A 64 -7.23 1.42 16.00
CA ALA A 64 -7.29 2.33 17.15
C ALA A 64 -6.08 3.27 17.21
N GLN A 65 -4.87 2.78 16.92
CA GLN A 65 -3.66 3.60 16.84
C GLN A 65 -3.73 4.66 15.74
N ILE A 66 -4.26 4.32 14.56
CA ILE A 66 -4.44 5.26 13.44
C ILE A 66 -5.49 6.32 13.79
N ALA A 67 -6.61 5.90 14.37
CA ALA A 67 -7.66 6.82 14.81
C ALA A 67 -7.15 7.80 15.89
N ALA A 68 -6.28 7.32 16.79
CA ALA A 68 -5.65 8.15 17.81
C ALA A 68 -4.53 9.05 17.25
N ALA A 69 -3.81 8.60 16.22
CA ALA A 69 -2.71 9.36 15.62
C ALA A 69 -3.17 10.61 14.87
N GLY A 70 -4.45 10.69 14.46
CA GLY A 70 -5.01 11.85 13.78
C GLY A 70 -4.42 12.01 12.37
N LYS A 71 -5.25 12.37 11.39
CA LYS A 71 -4.81 12.60 10.00
C LYS A 71 -3.66 13.63 9.94
N PRO A 72 -2.41 13.30 9.58
CA PRO A 72 -1.63 14.24 8.79
C PRO A 72 -2.45 14.49 7.53
N SER A 73 -2.76 15.75 7.32
CA SER A 73 -3.57 16.25 6.22
C SER A 73 -2.98 15.74 4.91
N LEU A 74 -3.81 15.12 4.06
CA LEU A 74 -3.44 14.86 2.66
C LEU A 74 -2.79 16.12 2.09
N PRO A 75 -1.62 16.04 1.43
CA PRO A 75 -1.19 17.13 0.58
C PRO A 75 -2.25 17.27 -0.51
N GLU A 76 -2.92 18.42 -0.50
CA GLU A 76 -3.89 18.88 -1.49
C GLU A 76 -3.44 18.51 -2.91
N GLU A 77 -4.07 17.49 -3.51
CA GLU A 77 -3.89 17.15 -4.91
C GLU A 77 -4.41 18.32 -5.74
N LYS A 78 -3.52 19.24 -6.07
CA LYS A 78 -3.78 20.29 -7.06
C LYS A 78 -4.18 19.58 -8.35
N PRO A 79 -5.33 19.93 -8.97
CA PRO A 79 -5.79 19.28 -10.19
C PRO A 79 -4.72 19.46 -11.27
N HIS A 80 -4.00 18.37 -11.58
CA HIS A 80 -3.02 18.37 -12.66
C HIS A 80 -3.80 18.45 -13.96
N LYS A 81 -3.90 19.67 -14.52
CA LYS A 81 -4.50 19.88 -15.84
C LYS A 81 -3.80 18.95 -16.84
N PRO A 82 -4.55 18.14 -17.62
CA PRO A 82 -3.95 17.36 -18.68
C PRO A 82 -3.36 18.32 -19.71
N HIS A 83 -2.05 18.22 -19.93
CA HIS A 83 -1.30 19.06 -20.88
C HIS A 83 -1.41 18.57 -22.33
N ILE A 84 -2.15 17.47 -22.58
CA ILE A 84 -2.47 17.02 -23.93
C ILE A 84 -3.55 17.94 -24.52
N LYS A 85 -3.11 18.90 -25.32
CA LYS A 85 -3.97 19.60 -26.27
C LYS A 85 -4.22 18.65 -27.44
N LEU A 86 -5.31 17.88 -27.39
CA LEU A 86 -5.77 17.14 -28.55
C LEU A 86 -6.16 18.16 -29.63
N ALA A 87 -5.31 18.34 -30.64
CA ALA A 87 -5.62 19.22 -31.76
C ALA A 87 -6.75 18.60 -32.59
N LEU A 88 -7.96 19.14 -32.46
CA LEU A 88 -9.09 18.79 -33.29
C LEU A 88 -8.79 19.23 -34.73
N LYS A 89 -8.46 18.28 -35.60
CA LYS A 89 -8.36 18.50 -37.05
C LYS A 89 -9.79 18.64 -37.59
N LYS A 90 -10.02 19.70 -38.37
CA LYS A 90 -11.31 20.06 -38.99
C LYS A 90 -11.87 18.96 -39.87
#